data_AF-X0U186-F1
#
_entry.id   AF-X0U186-F1
#
_cell.length_a   1.000
_cell.length_b   1.000
_cell.length_c   1.000
_cell.angle_alpha   90.00
_cell.angle_beta   90.00
_cell.angle_gamma   90.00
#
_symmetry.space_group_name_H-M   'P 1'
#
loop_
_entity.id
_entity.type
_entity.pdbx_description
1 polymer ?
#
loop_
_entity_poly.entity_id
_entity_poly.type
_entity_poly.pdbx_seq_one_letter_code
_entity_poly.pdbx_strand_id
1 'polypeptide(L)'
;QYPTLVTLCRLLNKRHGTIHTDSRSKVATALLYLNESWPDTSDGCFRFLNRIDDVDDLAAPEIKPLYGNFVVFKRADNSFHGHLPYEGERRVIQVAWLTSEDEKLRKTQRGKFSRLFKKLFGSLDKKFGAGRDKNAAHKD
;
A
#
# COMPACT_ATOMS: atom_id res chain seq x y z
N GLN A 1 -5.70 18.22 15.75
CA GLN A 1 -5.14 18.00 14.39
C GLN A 1 -4.25 16.76 14.44
N TYR A 2 -4.33 15.85 13.46
CA TYR A 2 -3.48 14.63 13.44
C TYR A 2 -2.18 14.86 12.66
N PRO A 3 -1.03 14.35 13.15
CA PRO A 3 0.23 14.33 12.42
C PRO A 3 0.05 13.67 11.05
N THR A 4 0.44 14.38 9.99
CA THR A 4 0.21 13.92 8.61
C THR A 4 1.53 13.56 7.93
N LEU A 5 1.55 12.41 7.25
CA LEU A 5 2.62 11.96 6.39
C LEU A 5 2.11 11.80 4.96
N VAL A 6 2.78 12.44 4.00
CA VAL A 6 2.47 12.34 2.57
C VAL A 6 3.61 11.60 1.87
N THR A 7 3.28 10.57 1.10
CA THR A 7 4.23 9.75 0.35
C THR A 7 3.84 9.72 -1.12
N LEU A 8 4.81 9.96 -2.00
CA LEU A 8 4.66 9.77 -3.44
C LEU A 8 5.17 8.38 -3.83
N CYS A 9 4.28 7.56 -4.36
CA CYS A 9 4.59 6.22 -4.86
C CYS A 9 4.49 6.22 -6.38
N ARG A 10 5.57 5.82 -7.07
CA ARG A 10 5.61 5.77 -8.55
C ARG A 10 5.67 4.35 -9.10
N LEU A 11 6.32 3.43 -8.40
CA LEU A 11 6.60 2.08 -8.92
C LEU A 11 6.11 1.03 -7.94
N LEU A 12 5.50 -0.03 -8.47
CA LEU A 12 5.23 -1.26 -7.75
C LEU A 12 6.17 -2.38 -8.20
N ASN A 13 6.32 -3.37 -7.33
CA ASN A 13 6.89 -4.66 -7.65
C ASN A 13 5.98 -5.76 -7.07
N LYS A 14 6.18 -7.01 -7.49
CA LYS A 14 5.29 -8.13 -7.15
C LYS A 14 5.12 -8.43 -5.66
N ARG A 15 5.97 -7.89 -4.78
CA ARG A 15 5.85 -8.07 -3.32
C ARG A 15 4.90 -7.06 -2.65
N HIS A 16 4.55 -5.98 -3.34
CA HIS A 16 3.57 -5.02 -2.83
C HIS A 16 2.15 -5.55 -3.02
N GLY A 17 1.20 -5.05 -2.22
CA GLY A 17 -0.21 -5.41 -2.35
C GLY A 17 -0.67 -6.60 -1.52
N THR A 18 0.24 -7.27 -0.80
CA THR A 18 -0.10 -8.30 0.18
C THR A 18 -1.22 -7.83 1.11
N ILE A 19 -2.16 -8.70 1.43
CA ILE A 19 -3.32 -8.37 2.25
C ILE A 19 -2.86 -7.95 3.65
N HIS A 20 -3.39 -6.85 4.16
CA HIS A 20 -3.07 -6.35 5.49
C HIS A 20 -4.14 -5.41 6.03
N THR A 21 -4.02 -5.08 7.32
CA THR A 21 -4.55 -3.84 7.88
C THR A 21 -3.43 -2.83 8.04
N ASP A 22 -3.77 -1.55 8.05
CA ASP A 22 -2.80 -0.51 8.35
C ASP A 22 -2.31 -0.57 9.81
N SER A 23 -1.03 -0.22 10.01
CA SER A 23 -0.39 -0.14 11.33
C SER A 23 -1.22 0.62 12.34
N ARG A 24 -1.22 0.16 13.60
CA ARG A 24 -1.89 0.83 14.74
C ARG A 24 -1.45 2.28 14.96
N SER A 25 -0.29 2.67 14.42
CA SER A 25 0.19 4.05 14.38
C SER A 25 -0.58 4.98 13.44
N LYS A 26 -1.47 4.45 12.59
CA LYS A 26 -2.32 5.21 11.66
C LYS A 26 -3.74 5.31 12.20
N VAL A 27 -4.34 6.50 12.01
CA VAL A 27 -5.76 6.78 12.25
C VAL A 27 -6.57 6.54 10.99
N ALA A 28 -6.05 6.99 9.83
CA ALA A 28 -6.66 6.81 8.52
C ALA A 28 -5.61 6.88 7.41
N THR A 29 -5.96 6.34 6.24
CA THR A 29 -5.18 6.45 5.01
C THR A 29 -6.07 6.98 3.89
N ALA A 30 -5.49 7.82 3.04
CA ALA A 30 -6.07 8.23 1.76
C ALA A 30 -5.08 7.96 0.61
N LEU A 31 -5.61 7.57 -0.55
CA LEU A 31 -4.88 7.28 -1.77
C LEU A 31 -5.52 8.05 -2.93
N LEU A 32 -4.78 8.96 -3.53
CA LEU A 32 -5.17 9.64 -4.77
C LEU A 32 -4.37 9.07 -5.94
N TYR A 33 -5.07 8.48 -6.89
CA TYR A 33 -4.47 7.88 -8.08
C TYR A 33 -4.28 8.90 -9.20
N LEU A 34 -3.19 8.74 -9.96
CA LEU A 34 -2.75 9.70 -10.98
C LEU A 34 -2.35 9.05 -12.32
N ASN A 35 -2.78 7.82 -12.59
CA ASN A 35 -2.46 7.16 -13.87
C ASN A 35 -3.54 7.50 -14.90
N GLU A 36 -3.18 7.97 -16.09
CA GLU A 36 -4.13 8.34 -17.15
C GLU A 36 -4.87 7.13 -17.72
N SER A 37 -4.18 5.98 -17.78
CA SER A 37 -4.73 4.71 -18.21
C SER A 37 -4.25 3.59 -17.30
N TRP A 38 -4.96 2.47 -17.35
CA TRP A 38 -4.59 1.24 -16.68
C TRP A 38 -4.89 0.08 -17.64
N PRO A 39 -4.04 -0.97 -17.69
CA PRO A 39 -4.33 -2.14 -18.51
C PRO A 39 -5.68 -2.76 -18.13
N ASP A 40 -6.28 -3.50 -19.06
CA ASP A 40 -7.52 -4.24 -18.80
C ASP A 40 -7.24 -5.49 -17.94
N THR A 41 -6.98 -5.25 -16.66
CA THR A 41 -6.62 -6.23 -15.64
C THR A 41 -7.07 -5.74 -14.25
N SER A 42 -7.18 -6.67 -13.31
CA SER A 42 -7.33 -6.40 -11.89
C SER A 42 -6.00 -6.27 -11.14
N ASP A 43 -4.87 -6.57 -11.78
CA ASP A 43 -3.55 -6.44 -11.16
C ASP A 43 -3.29 -4.99 -10.73
N GLY A 44 -2.89 -4.79 -9.47
CA GLY A 44 -2.62 -3.46 -8.91
C GLY A 44 -3.87 -2.59 -8.61
N CYS A 45 -5.07 -3.10 -8.88
CA CYS A 45 -6.33 -2.48 -8.47
C CYS A 45 -6.55 -2.63 -6.97
N PHE A 46 -6.90 -1.53 -6.30
CA PHE A 46 -7.06 -1.55 -4.85
C PHE A 46 -8.33 -2.28 -4.45
N ARG A 47 -8.23 -3.13 -3.42
CA ARG A 47 -9.34 -3.95 -2.92
C ARG A 47 -9.53 -3.74 -1.43
N PHE A 48 -10.79 -3.59 -1.03
CA PHE A 48 -11.23 -3.81 0.35
C PHE A 48 -11.74 -5.25 0.47
N LEU A 49 -11.42 -5.92 1.56
CA LEU A 49 -11.65 -7.35 1.73
C LEU A 49 -12.42 -7.65 3.01
N ASN A 50 -13.28 -8.67 2.99
CA ASN A 50 -14.01 -9.10 4.18
C ASN A 50 -13.11 -9.91 5.14
N ARG A 51 -12.09 -10.60 4.61
CA ARG A 51 -11.14 -11.42 5.37
C ARG A 51 -9.70 -11.20 4.94
N ILE A 52 -8.77 -11.62 5.79
CA ILE A 52 -7.33 -11.34 5.62
C ILE A 52 -6.61 -12.31 4.68
N ASP A 53 -7.21 -13.46 4.40
CA ASP A 53 -6.59 -14.61 3.74
C ASP A 53 -7.18 -14.92 2.34
N ASP A 54 -7.99 -14.01 1.81
CA ASP A 54 -8.59 -14.14 0.48
C ASP A 54 -8.67 -12.77 -0.23
N VAL A 55 -7.87 -12.60 -1.28
CA VAL A 55 -7.82 -11.37 -2.08
C VAL A 55 -9.05 -11.21 -2.99
N ASP A 56 -9.82 -12.28 -3.18
CA ASP A 56 -11.02 -12.30 -4.02
C ASP A 56 -12.32 -12.17 -3.19
N ASP A 57 -12.26 -12.23 -1.85
CA ASP A 57 -13.40 -11.96 -0.95
C ASP A 57 -13.61 -10.44 -0.77
N LEU A 58 -14.06 -9.80 -1.85
CA LEU A 58 -14.24 -8.35 -1.94
C LEU A 58 -15.37 -7.85 -1.02
N ALA A 59 -15.07 -6.83 -0.22
CA ALA A 59 -16.07 -6.09 0.56
C ALA A 59 -16.79 -5.01 -0.26
N ALA A 60 -16.18 -4.57 -1.37
CA ALA A 60 -16.69 -3.55 -2.28
C ALA A 60 -16.05 -3.73 -3.67
N PRO A 61 -16.60 -3.11 -4.73
CA PRO A 61 -15.94 -3.10 -6.04
C PRO A 61 -14.50 -2.60 -5.98
N GLU A 62 -13.60 -3.25 -6.72
CA GLU A 62 -12.20 -2.84 -6.77
C GLU A 62 -12.01 -1.47 -7.44
N ILE A 63 -10.96 -0.75 -7.03
CA ILE A 63 -10.69 0.60 -7.50
C ILE A 63 -9.46 0.56 -8.41
N LYS A 64 -9.68 0.80 -9.70
CA LYS A 64 -8.60 0.98 -10.69
C LYS A 64 -7.76 2.19 -10.29
N PRO A 65 -6.43 2.16 -10.44
CA PRO A 65 -5.57 3.28 -10.05
C PRO A 65 -5.57 4.39 -11.12
N LEU A 66 -6.73 4.82 -11.60
CA LEU A 66 -6.87 5.86 -12.62
C LEU A 66 -6.93 7.26 -12.01
N TYR A 67 -6.52 8.28 -12.77
CA TYR A 67 -6.62 9.68 -12.38
C TYR A 67 -8.04 10.03 -11.93
N GLY A 68 -8.14 10.71 -10.78
CA GLY A 68 -9.41 11.10 -10.16
C GLY A 68 -10.00 10.06 -9.20
N ASN A 69 -9.59 8.79 -9.28
CA ASN A 69 -9.99 7.81 -8.27
C ASN A 69 -9.32 8.11 -6.93
N PHE A 70 -10.15 8.15 -5.89
CA PHE A 70 -9.75 8.49 -4.54
C PHE A 70 -10.30 7.48 -3.55
N VAL A 71 -9.42 6.92 -2.72
CA VAL A 71 -9.77 5.94 -1.69
C VAL A 71 -9.43 6.53 -0.34
N VAL A 72 -10.35 6.48 0.62
CA VAL A 72 -10.11 6.87 2.01
C VAL A 72 -10.73 5.85 2.94
N PHE A 73 -10.01 5.46 3.98
CA PHE A 73 -10.54 4.58 5.01
C PHE A 73 -9.92 4.88 6.37
N LYS A 74 -10.73 4.67 7.42
CA LYS A 74 -10.27 4.66 8.80
C LYS A 74 -9.52 3.36 9.05
N ARG A 75 -8.42 3.43 9.81
CA ARG A 75 -7.72 2.24 10.28
C ARG A 75 -8.61 1.48 11.28
N ALA A 76 -8.82 0.20 11.05
CA ALA A 76 -9.53 -0.71 11.96
C ALA A 76 -8.90 -2.12 11.93
N ASP A 77 -9.22 -2.97 12.91
CA ASP A 77 -8.69 -4.34 12.95
C ASP A 77 -9.27 -5.24 11.84
N ASN A 78 -10.36 -4.80 11.22
CA ASN A 78 -11.00 -5.44 10.07
C ASN A 78 -10.90 -4.60 8.78
N SER A 79 -10.10 -3.53 8.76
CA SER A 79 -9.90 -2.72 7.54
C SER A 79 -8.91 -3.42 6.59
N PHE A 80 -9.22 -4.66 6.20
CA PHE A 80 -8.37 -5.46 5.33
C PHE A 80 -8.37 -4.88 3.92
N HIS A 81 -7.18 -4.74 3.36
CA HIS A 81 -7.01 -4.24 2.02
C HIS A 81 -5.72 -4.77 1.37
N GLY A 82 -5.69 -4.68 0.05
CA GLY A 82 -4.58 -5.17 -0.75
C GLY A 82 -4.81 -4.91 -2.24
N HIS A 83 -4.03 -5.59 -3.07
CA HIS A 83 -4.26 -5.68 -4.51
C HIS A 83 -3.58 -6.94 -5.05
N LEU A 84 -4.06 -7.44 -6.19
CA LEU A 84 -3.35 -8.51 -6.91
C LEU A 84 -1.92 -8.07 -7.28
N PRO A 85 -0.93 -8.99 -7.29
CA PRO A 85 0.46 -8.65 -7.55
C PRO A 85 0.62 -7.89 -8.87
N TYR A 86 1.35 -6.77 -8.83
CA TYR A 86 1.63 -5.95 -10.01
C TYR A 86 3.07 -5.44 -9.98
N GLU A 87 3.71 -5.40 -11.14
CA GLU A 87 5.02 -4.80 -11.33
C GLU A 87 4.95 -3.81 -12.48
N GLY A 88 5.39 -2.58 -12.21
CA GLY A 88 5.29 -1.49 -13.18
C GLY A 88 5.05 -0.14 -12.53
N GLU A 89 4.71 0.84 -13.36
CA GLU A 89 4.40 2.18 -12.91
C GLU A 89 2.97 2.27 -12.37
N ARG A 90 2.83 2.83 -11.17
CA ARG A 90 1.54 3.13 -10.52
C ARG A 90 1.72 4.36 -9.66
N ARG A 91 1.22 5.50 -10.14
CA ARG A 91 1.34 6.81 -9.50
C ARG A 91 0.25 7.00 -8.46
N VAL A 92 0.66 7.21 -7.21
CA VAL A 92 -0.24 7.43 -6.06
C VAL A 92 0.33 8.50 -5.14
N ILE A 93 -0.52 9.43 -4.71
CA ILE A 93 -0.28 10.23 -3.51
C ILE A 93 -0.95 9.50 -2.35
N GLN A 94 -0.13 8.99 -1.43
CA GLN A 94 -0.62 8.37 -0.20
C GLN A 94 -0.51 9.36 0.95
N VAL A 95 -1.63 9.61 1.62
CA VAL A 95 -1.71 10.40 2.84
C VAL A 95 -2.03 9.47 3.99
N ALA A 96 -1.27 9.56 5.08
CA ALA A 96 -1.55 8.86 6.32
C ALA A 96 -1.63 9.87 7.46
N TRP A 97 -2.74 9.81 8.21
CA TRP A 97 -2.88 10.52 9.49
C TRP A 97 -2.45 9.57 10.60
N LEU A 98 -1.56 10.02 11.47
CA LEU A 98 -0.93 9.21 12.50
C LEU A 98 -1.45 9.56 13.90
N THR A 99 -1.21 8.65 14.84
CA THR A 99 -1.64 8.80 16.24
C THR A 99 -0.78 9.79 17.03
N SER A 100 0.49 10.00 16.66
CA SER A 100 1.41 10.94 17.33
C SER A 100 2.54 11.44 16.42
N GLU A 101 3.16 12.56 16.80
CA GLU A 101 4.33 13.11 16.08
C GLU A 101 5.56 12.18 16.21
N ASP A 102 5.73 11.51 17.35
CA ASP A 102 6.82 10.55 17.54
C ASP A 102 6.73 9.37 16.55
N GLU A 103 5.51 8.89 16.28
CA GLU A 103 5.26 7.88 15.25
C GLU A 103 5.63 8.37 13.85
N LYS A 104 5.35 9.64 13.56
CA LYS A 104 5.75 10.30 12.30
C LYS A 104 7.27 10.37 12.16
N LEU A 105 7.97 10.80 13.22
CA LEU A 105 9.42 10.89 13.25
C LEU A 105 10.07 9.52 13.04
N ARG A 106 9.62 8.51 13.80
CA ARG A 106 10.10 7.12 13.69
C ARG A 106 9.92 6.57 12.28
N LYS A 107 8.74 6.74 11.67
CA LYS A 107 8.48 6.28 10.30
C LYS A 107 9.36 7.00 9.26
N THR A 108 9.53 8.31 9.41
CA THR A 108 10.35 9.11 8.50
C THR A 108 11.82 8.69 8.56
N GLN A 109 12.35 8.48 9.77
CA GLN A 109 13.72 8.01 9.99
C GLN A 109 13.94 6.61 9.40
N ARG A 110 13.04 5.66 9.69
CA ARG A 110 13.11 4.29 9.13
C ARG A 110 13.08 4.29 7.60
N GLY A 111 12.25 5.16 7.00
CA GLY A 111 12.17 5.32 5.56
C GLY A 111 13.47 5.84 4.93
N LYS A 112 14.11 6.84 5.54
CA LYS A 112 15.41 7.37 5.11
C LYS A 112 16.50 6.30 5.16
N PHE A 113 16.57 5.57 6.27
CA PHE A 113 17.53 4.48 6.45
C PHE A 113 17.33 3.35 5.44
N SER A 114 16.09 2.90 5.24
CA SER A 114 15.79 1.85 4.25
C SER A 114 16.18 2.25 2.83
N ARG A 115 15.96 3.51 2.44
CA ARG A 115 16.38 4.03 1.12
C ARG A 115 17.91 4.03 0.98
N LEU A 116 18.64 4.40 2.02
CA LEU A 116 20.10 4.37 2.04
C LEU A 116 20.62 2.95 1.82
N PHE A 117 20.08 1.97 2.56
CA PHE A 117 20.44 0.55 2.40
C PHE A 117 20.10 0.00 1.02
N LYS A 118 18.92 0.34 0.48
CA LYS A 118 18.55 -0.07 -0.89
C LYS A 118 19.46 0.53 -1.96
N LYS A 119 20.01 1.73 -1.75
CA LYS A 119 21.00 2.31 -2.67
C LYS A 119 22.32 1.53 -2.65
N LEU A 120 22.68 0.95 -1.50
CA LEU A 120 23.92 0.18 -1.32
C LEU A 120 23.81 -1.29 -1.76
N PHE A 121 22.62 -1.91 -1.63
CA PHE A 121 22.45 -3.37 -1.81
C PHE A 121 21.30 -3.76 -2.77
N GLY A 122 20.82 -2.82 -3.61
CA GLY A 122 19.49 -2.84 -4.26
C GLY A 122 19.13 -3.97 -5.24
N SER A 123 20.03 -4.90 -5.52
CA SER A 123 19.80 -6.02 -6.46
C SER A 123 19.19 -7.27 -5.77
N LEU A 124 19.51 -7.54 -4.50
CA LEU A 124 19.09 -8.75 -3.79
C LEU A 124 17.61 -8.72 -3.36
N ASP A 125 17.07 -7.53 -3.05
CA ASP A 125 15.75 -7.33 -2.42
C ASP A 125 14.55 -7.49 -3.40
N LYS A 126 14.78 -7.46 -4.73
CA LYS A 126 13.71 -7.65 -5.72
C LYS A 126 13.38 -9.13 -5.95
N LYS A 127 14.37 -10.03 -5.83
CA LYS A 127 14.19 -11.48 -6.07
C LYS A 127 13.54 -12.18 -4.88
N PHE A 128 13.82 -11.75 -3.65
CA PHE A 128 13.17 -12.27 -2.45
C PHE A 128 11.73 -11.76 -2.33
N GLY A 129 10.76 -12.66 -2.55
CA GLY A 129 9.33 -12.39 -2.39
C GLY A 129 8.54 -12.14 -3.70
N ALA A 130 9.17 -12.31 -4.86
CA ALA A 130 8.49 -12.20 -6.16
C ALA A 130 7.52 -13.36 -6.47
N GLY A 131 7.66 -14.49 -5.77
CA GLY A 131 6.80 -15.68 -5.88
C GLY A 131 5.84 -15.87 -4.70
N ARG A 132 5.44 -14.79 -4.02
CA ARG A 132 4.43 -14.88 -2.97
C ARG A 132 3.08 -15.25 -3.58
N ASP A 133 2.31 -16.05 -2.83
CA ASP A 133 0.93 -16.37 -3.18
C ASP A 133 0.08 -15.10 -3.28
N LYS A 134 -0.97 -15.11 -4.12
CA LYS A 134 -1.86 -13.96 -4.30
C LYS A 134 -2.60 -13.58 -3.01
N ASN A 135 -2.83 -14.53 -2.11
CA ASN A 135 -3.43 -14.36 -0.79
C ASN A 135 -2.38 -14.12 0.30
N ALA A 136 -1.12 -13.85 -0.06
CA ALA A 136 -0.09 -13.56 0.92
C ALA A 136 -0.50 -12.36 1.78
N ALA A 137 -0.54 -12.59 3.10
CA ALA A 137 -1.04 -11.64 4.06
C ALA A 137 -0.05 -11.40 5.20
N HIS A 138 -0.18 -10.26 5.86
CA HIS A 138 0.50 -9.99 7.12
C HIS A 138 -0.38 -9.13 8.03
N LYS A 139 -0.26 -9.38 9.34
CA LYS A 139 -0.88 -8.57 10.38
C LYS A 139 0.15 -7.56 10.89
N ASP A 140 -0.31 -6.34 11.13
CA ASP A 140 0.46 -5.27 11.77
C ASP A 140 0.31 -5.30 13.31
#